data_AF-A0A2S7IE60-F1
#
_entry.id   AF-A0A2S7IE60-F1
#
_cell.length_a   1.000
_cell.length_b   1.000
_cell.length_c   1.000
_cell.angle_alpha   90.00
_cell.angle_beta   90.00
_cell.angle_gamma   90.00
#
_symmetry.space_group_name_H-M   'P 1'
#
loop_
_entity.id
_entity.type
_entity.pdbx_description
1 polymer ?
#
loop_
_entity_poly.entity_id
_entity_poly.type
_entity_poly.pdbx_seq_one_letter_code
_entity_poly.pdbx_strand_id
1 'polypeptide(L)' 'MNFQHTYVVIMAGGVGTRFWPFSRQTYPKQFHDVLGIGRT' A
#
# COMPACT_ATOMS: atom_id res chain seq x y z
N MET A 1 20.35 29.32 -8.64
CA MET A 1 19.63 28.17 -9.23
C MET A 1 18.45 27.87 -8.32
N ASN A 2 17.22 27.85 -8.84
CA ASN A 2 16.03 27.61 -8.03
C ASN A 2 15.83 26.10 -7.93
N PHE A 3 15.99 25.52 -6.74
CA PHE A 3 15.77 24.10 -6.52
C PHE A 3 14.26 23.85 -6.39
N GLN A 4 13.67 23.24 -7.40
CA GLN A 4 12.27 22.82 -7.36
C GLN A 4 12.15 21.60 -6.45
N HIS A 5 11.31 21.70 -5.43
CA HIS A 5 11.05 20.61 -4.50
C HIS A 5 9.77 19.90 -4.93
N THR A 6 9.89 18.63 -5.29
CA THR A 6 8.77 17.78 -5.67
C THR A 6 8.52 16.76 -4.57
N TYR A 7 7.27 16.67 -4.12
CA TYR A 7 6.83 15.71 -3.12
C TYR A 7 5.82 14.74 -3.72
N VAL A 8 5.86 13.49 -3.24
CA VAL A 8 4.91 12.44 -3.63
C VAL A 8 4.15 11.99 -2.39
N VAL A 9 2.84 11.85 -2.54
CA VAL A 9 1.95 11.31 -1.50
C VAL A 9 1.27 10.06 -2.04
N ILE A 10 1.29 8.98 -1.25
CA ILE A 10 0.63 7.72 -1.58
C ILE A 10 -0.52 7.50 -0.60
N MET A 11 -1.75 7.48 -1.11
CA MET A 11 -2.94 7.21 -0.29
C MET A 11 -3.12 5.70 -0.08
N ALA A 12 -2.96 5.23 1.16
CA ALA A 12 -3.01 3.80 1.51
C ALA A 12 -4.11 3.43 2.54
N GLY A 13 -5.18 4.23 2.65
CA GLY A 13 -6.20 4.09 3.71
C GLY A 13 -7.49 3.29 3.36
N GLY A 14 -7.62 2.73 2.16
CA GLY A 14 -8.86 2.05 1.75
C GLY A 14 -9.05 0.65 2.36
N VAL A 15 -10.29 0.30 2.75
CA VAL A 15 -10.65 -0.95 3.48
C VAL A 15 -10.27 -2.25 2.77
N GLY A 16 -10.32 -2.30 1.43
CA GLY A 16 -9.90 -3.49 0.67
C GLY A 16 -10.85 -4.68 0.76
N THR A 17 -12.17 -4.46 0.72
CA THR A 17 -13.21 -5.50 0.87
C THR A 17 -13.09 -6.67 -0.13
N ARG A 18 -12.62 -6.41 -1.36
CA ARG A 18 -12.37 -7.46 -2.38
C ARG A 18 -11.24 -8.42 -2.03
N PHE A 19 -10.35 -8.04 -1.11
CA PHE A 19 -9.28 -8.89 -0.63
C PHE A 19 -9.68 -9.69 0.61
N TRP A 20 -10.93 -9.63 1.06
CA TRP A 20 -11.39 -10.51 2.13
C TRP A 20 -11.40 -11.98 1.64
N PRO A 21 -10.94 -12.97 2.42
CA PRO A 21 -10.56 -12.90 3.84
C PRO A 21 -9.10 -12.50 4.12
N PHE A 22 -8.27 -12.32 3.09
CA PHE A 22 -6.82 -12.05 3.20
C PHE A 22 -6.53 -10.69 3.86
N SER A 23 -7.18 -9.61 3.42
CA SER A 23 -7.05 -8.28 4.04
C SER A 23 -7.94 -8.17 5.28
N ARG A 24 -7.32 -7.83 6.42
CA ARG A 24 -7.99 -7.63 7.72
C ARG A 24 -7.53 -6.32 8.36
N GLN A 25 -8.23 -5.86 9.40
CA GLN A 25 -7.82 -4.66 10.15
C GLN A 25 -6.39 -4.78 10.71
N THR A 26 -6.01 -5.98 11.16
CA THR A 26 -4.67 -6.29 11.68
C THR A 26 -3.61 -6.42 10.59
N TYR A 27 -3.99 -6.69 9.33
CA TYR A 27 -3.08 -6.79 8.19
C TYR A 27 -3.74 -6.27 6.89
N PRO A 28 -3.74 -4.93 6.69
CA PRO A 28 -4.41 -4.26 5.58
C PRO A 28 -3.84 -4.56 4.19
N LYS A 29 -4.66 -4.36 3.15
CA LYS A 29 -4.37 -4.67 1.74
C LYS A 29 -3.00 -4.20 1.24
N GLN A 30 -2.51 -3.03 1.67
CA GLN A 30 -1.26 -2.47 1.16
C GLN A 30 0.00 -3.23 1.59
N PHE A 31 -0.13 -4.12 2.57
CA PHE A 31 0.99 -4.95 3.05
C PHE A 31 1.05 -6.33 2.41
N HIS A 32 0.00 -6.74 1.67
CA HIS A 32 -0.03 -8.03 1.02
C HIS A 32 0.85 -8.03 -0.22
N ASP A 33 1.78 -8.98 -0.29
CA ASP A 33 2.47 -9.31 -1.53
C ASP A 33 1.54 -10.15 -2.42
N VAL A 34 0.79 -9.46 -3.28
CA VAL A 34 -0.18 -10.10 -4.19
C VAL A 34 0.48 -10.83 -5.36
N LEU A 35 1.77 -10.58 -5.62
CA LEU A 35 2.51 -11.17 -6.75
C LEU A 35 3.42 -12.33 -6.32
N GLY A 36 3.66 -12.51 -5.01
CA GLY A 36 4.50 -13.58 -4.49
C GLY A 36 5.99 -13.41 -4.80
N ILE A 37 6.42 -12.19 -5.10
CA ILE A 37 7.81 -11.84 -5.47
C ILE A 37 8.46 -10.88 -4.47
N GLY A 38 7.74 -10.55 -3.39
CA GLY A 38 8.21 -9.71 -2.31
C GLY A 38 9.39 -10.32 -1.58
N ARG A 39 10.14 -9.48 -0.87
CA ARG A 39 11.25 -9.87 -0.02
C ARG A 39 10.92 -9.40 1.39
N THR A 40 10.74 -10.34 2.32
CA THR A 40 10.49 -10.07 3.75
C THR A 40 11.75 -9.61 4.45
#